data_AF-A0AB34L875-F1
#
_entry.id   AF-A0AB34L875-F1
#
_cell.length_a   1.000
_cell.length_b   1.000
_cell.length_c   1.000
_cell.angle_alpha   90.00
_cell.angle_beta   90.00
_cell.angle_gamma   90.00
#
_symmetry.space_group_name_H-M   'P 1'
#
loop_
_entity.id
_entity.type
_entity.pdbx_description
1 polymer ?
#
loop_
_entity_poly.entity_id
_entity_poly.type
_entity_poly.pdbx_seq_one_letter_code
_entity_poly.pdbx_strand_id
1 'polypeptide(L)'
;MSGMDMLNAAEQRELQGRMERKQMKDFMNMYSNLVQRCFTDCVNDFSSKSLLSKEEGCVMRCVDKFLKSSERLGERFQEQNAAMAQQGGLPGR
;
A
#
# COMPACT_ATOMS: atom_id res chain seq x y z
N MET A 1 -12.47 15.74 -5.84
CA MET A 1 -12.33 15.03 -7.14
C MET A 1 -12.62 15.96 -8.34
N SER A 2 -12.51 17.27 -8.18
CA SER A 2 -12.91 18.31 -9.16
C SER A 2 -11.95 18.52 -10.35
N GLY A 3 -11.10 17.52 -10.66
CA GLY A 3 -10.09 17.59 -11.72
C GLY A 3 -10.31 16.62 -12.88
N MET A 4 -11.26 15.68 -12.77
CA MET A 4 -11.62 14.78 -13.88
C MET A 4 -12.57 15.44 -14.89
N ASP A 5 -13.20 16.56 -14.53
CA ASP A 5 -14.20 17.26 -15.35
C ASP A 5 -13.59 18.16 -16.45
N MET A 6 -12.26 18.30 -16.49
CA MET A 6 -11.52 19.14 -17.46
C MET A 6 -10.69 18.34 -18.48
N LEU A 7 -10.91 17.02 -18.59
CA LEU A 7 -10.17 16.16 -19.52
C LEU A 7 -11.04 15.79 -20.73
N ASN A 8 -10.47 15.88 -21.93
CA ASN A 8 -11.12 15.39 -23.13
C ASN A 8 -11.11 13.84 -23.17
N ALA A 9 -11.92 13.25 -24.06
CA ALA A 9 -12.09 11.79 -24.13
C ALA A 9 -10.81 11.01 -24.52
N ALA A 10 -9.80 11.67 -25.10
CA ALA A 10 -8.50 11.06 -25.35
C ALA A 10 -7.63 11.08 -24.08
N GLU A 11 -7.64 12.19 -23.36
CA GLU A 11 -6.91 12.37 -22.10
C GLU A 11 -7.45 11.46 -20.98
N GLN A 12 -8.77 11.25 -20.89
CA GLN A 12 -9.35 10.29 -19.94
C GLN A 12 -8.85 8.86 -20.19
N ARG A 13 -8.76 8.44 -21.47
CA ARG A 13 -8.24 7.10 -21.84
C ARG A 13 -6.76 6.97 -21.51
N GLU A 14 -5.95 8.00 -21.78
CA GLU A 14 -4.54 7.98 -21.41
C GLU A 14 -4.38 7.94 -19.88
N LEU A 15 -5.13 8.76 -19.15
CA LEU A 15 -5.11 8.79 -17.69
C LEU A 15 -5.47 7.43 -17.10
N GLN A 16 -6.51 6.78 -17.61
CA GLN A 16 -6.91 5.45 -17.16
C GLN A 16 -5.79 4.42 -17.36
N GLY A 17 -5.16 4.40 -18.53
CA GLY A 17 -4.00 3.52 -18.79
C GLY A 17 -2.80 3.84 -17.91
N ARG A 18 -2.57 5.11 -17.56
CA ARG A 18 -1.53 5.51 -16.60
C ARG A 18 -1.87 5.09 -15.17
N MET A 19 -3.13 5.17 -14.77
CA MET A 19 -3.59 4.73 -13.44
C MET A 19 -3.45 3.23 -13.25
N GLU A 20 -3.79 2.41 -14.26
CA GLU A 20 -3.64 0.96 -14.22
C GLU A 20 -2.16 0.56 -14.06
N ARG A 21 -1.27 1.15 -14.88
CA ARG A 21 0.18 0.93 -14.76
C ARG A 21 0.71 1.34 -13.38
N LYS A 22 0.19 2.44 -12.83
CA LYS A 22 0.55 2.91 -11.50
C LYS A 22 0.08 1.92 -10.43
N GLN A 23 -1.15 1.42 -10.49
CA GLN A 23 -1.63 0.38 -9.56
C GLN A 23 -0.73 -0.84 -9.54
N MET A 24 -0.34 -1.36 -10.71
CA MET A 24 0.57 -2.51 -10.78
C MET A 24 1.93 -2.21 -10.13
N LYS A 25 2.50 -1.02 -10.41
CA LYS A 25 3.77 -0.60 -9.82
C LYS A 25 3.67 -0.46 -8.30
N ASP A 26 2.61 0.16 -7.81
CA ASP A 26 2.37 0.37 -6.38
C ASP A 26 2.19 -0.96 -5.66
N PHE A 27 1.48 -1.92 -6.28
CA PHE A 27 1.35 -3.29 -5.78
C PHE A 27 2.71 -4.01 -5.69
N MET A 28 3.55 -3.93 -6.72
CA MET A 28 4.87 -4.56 -6.71
C MET A 28 5.78 -3.96 -5.63
N ASN A 29 5.75 -2.64 -5.45
CA ASN A 29 6.48 -1.98 -4.37
C ASN A 29 6.00 -2.45 -2.99
N MET A 30 4.69 -2.54 -2.80
CA MET A 30 4.10 -3.05 -1.56
C MET A 30 4.51 -4.50 -1.28
N TYR A 31 4.49 -5.36 -2.30
CA TYR A 31 4.95 -6.73 -2.20
C TYR A 31 6.43 -6.81 -1.80
N SER A 32 7.33 -6.10 -2.48
CA SER A 32 8.76 -6.09 -2.16
C SER A 32 9.04 -5.60 -0.74
N ASN A 33 8.37 -4.52 -0.32
CA ASN A 33 8.50 -3.99 1.04
C ASN A 33 8.00 -4.97 2.10
N LEU A 34 6.90 -5.68 1.82
CA LEU A 34 6.35 -6.68 2.72
C LEU A 34 7.30 -7.87 2.88
N VAL A 35 7.83 -8.37 1.76
CA VAL A 35 8.83 -9.46 1.77
C VAL A 35 10.05 -9.06 2.59
N GLN A 36 10.61 -7.88 2.33
CA GLN A 36 11.77 -7.39 3.07
C GLN A 36 11.48 -7.26 4.57
N ARG A 37 10.33 -6.68 4.92
CA ARG A 37 9.93 -6.51 6.33
C ARG A 37 9.79 -7.84 7.06
N CYS A 38 9.04 -8.78 6.50
CA CYS A 38 8.84 -10.07 7.17
C CYS A 38 10.12 -10.89 7.21
N PHE A 39 11.00 -10.77 6.22
CA PHE A 39 12.34 -11.36 6.30
C PHE A 39 13.14 -10.77 7.46
N THR A 40 13.24 -9.44 7.56
CA THR A 40 13.98 -8.76 8.65
C THR A 40 13.40 -9.05 10.04
N ASP A 41 12.08 -9.12 10.18
CA ASP A 41 11.42 -9.28 11.47
C ASP A 41 11.39 -10.75 11.95
N CYS A 42 11.34 -11.72 11.01
CA CYS A 42 11.07 -13.13 11.35
C CYS A 42 12.22 -14.10 11.06
N VAL A 43 13.11 -13.82 10.11
CA VAL A 43 14.19 -14.72 9.73
C VAL A 43 15.46 -14.31 10.46
N ASN A 44 15.79 -15.04 11.51
CA ASN A 44 16.88 -14.69 12.42
C ASN A 44 17.81 -15.86 12.74
N ASP A 45 17.50 -17.06 12.26
CA ASP A 45 18.38 -18.22 12.35
C ASP A 45 18.98 -18.52 10.97
N PHE A 46 20.31 -18.48 10.88
CA PHE A 46 21.05 -18.71 9.63
C PHE A 46 21.85 -20.02 9.65
N SER A 47 21.48 -20.98 10.51
CA SER A 47 22.09 -22.30 10.58
C SER A 47 21.64 -23.27 9.47
N SER A 48 20.54 -22.94 8.77
CA SER A 48 19.94 -23.74 7.71
C SER A 48 19.64 -22.89 6.47
N LYS A 49 19.52 -23.55 5.31
CA LYS A 49 19.06 -22.93 4.05
C LYS A 49 17.53 -22.90 3.92
N SER A 50 16.83 -23.61 4.81
CA SER A 50 15.38 -23.70 4.86
C SER A 50 14.87 -23.00 6.11
N LEU A 51 13.69 -22.38 6.00
CA LEU A 51 13.02 -21.76 7.14
C LEU A 51 12.71 -22.80 8.22
N LEU A 52 12.88 -22.41 9.47
CA LEU A 52 12.42 -23.19 10.60
C LEU A 52 10.90 -23.01 10.78
N SER A 53 10.22 -24.00 11.35
CA SER A 53 8.75 -23.92 11.56
C SER A 53 8.31 -22.70 12.39
N LYS A 54 9.19 -22.20 13.27
CA LYS A 54 8.96 -20.95 14.03
C LYS A 54 9.00 -19.72 13.13
N GLU A 55 9.94 -19.66 12.20
CA GLU A 55 10.09 -18.56 11.23
C GLU A 55 8.92 -18.58 10.24
N GLU A 56 8.53 -19.75 9.74
CA GLU A 56 7.33 -19.90 8.89
C GLU A 56 6.09 -19.36 9.59
N GLY A 57 5.86 -19.76 10.85
CA GLY A 57 4.74 -19.26 11.65
C GLY A 57 4.80 -17.75 11.90
N CYS A 58 6.00 -17.18 12.06
CA CYS A 58 6.19 -15.74 12.18
C CYS A 58 5.86 -15.01 10.86
N VAL A 59 6.39 -15.47 9.73
CA VAL A 59 6.17 -14.86 8.41
C VAL A 59 4.67 -14.83 8.07
N MET A 60 3.94 -15.93 8.33
CA MET A 60 2.49 -15.97 8.10
C MET A 60 1.73 -14.91 8.92
N ARG A 61 2.09 -14.74 10.20
CA ARG A 61 1.50 -13.71 11.07
C ARG A 61 1.93 -12.30 10.66
N CYS A 62 3.17 -12.12 10.22
CA CYS A 62 3.69 -10.84 9.73
C CYS A 62 2.90 -10.36 8.51
N VAL A 63 2.70 -11.23 7.52
CA VAL A 63 1.92 -10.93 6.32
C VAL A 63 0.47 -10.57 6.68
N ASP A 64 -0.21 -11.43 7.45
CA ASP A 64 -1.60 -11.20 7.86
C ASP A 64 -1.75 -9.88 8.63
N LYS A 65 -0.86 -9.62 9.60
CA LYS A 65 -0.84 -8.38 10.36
C LYS A 65 -0.62 -7.16 9.47
N PHE A 66 0.32 -7.22 8.54
CA PHE A 66 0.63 -6.10 7.66
C PHE A 66 -0.55 -5.76 6.74
N LEU A 67 -1.19 -6.76 6.14
CA LEU A 67 -2.34 -6.55 5.25
C LEU A 67 -3.52 -5.93 5.99
N LYS A 68 -3.92 -6.52 7.13
CA LYS A 68 -4.99 -5.98 7.98
C LYS A 68 -4.69 -4.58 8.50
N SER A 69 -3.43 -4.32 8.87
CA SER A 69 -3.01 -2.99 9.32
C SER A 69 -3.05 -1.97 8.19
N SER A 70 -2.63 -2.36 6.98
CA SER A 70 -2.65 -1.49 5.80
C SER A 70 -4.07 -1.14 5.38
N GLU A 71 -4.99 -2.11 5.40
CA GLU A 71 -6.41 -1.90 5.15
C GLU A 71 -7.01 -0.90 6.16
N ARG A 72 -6.82 -1.16 7.45
CA ARG A 72 -7.32 -0.29 8.52
C ARG A 72 -6.75 1.14 8.44
N LEU A 73 -5.45 1.27 8.17
CA LEU A 73 -4.82 2.58 7.96
C LEU A 73 -5.39 3.28 6.73
N GLY A 74 -5.67 2.53 5.66
CA GLY A 74 -6.33 3.05 4.45
C GLY A 74 -7.71 3.63 4.74
N GLU A 75 -8.55 2.92 5.49
CA GLU A 75 -9.86 3.44 5.91
C GLU A 75 -9.74 4.72 6.72
N ARG A 76 -8.87 4.73 7.74
CA ARG A 76 -8.68 5.93 8.58
C ARG A 76 -8.14 7.10 7.77
N PHE A 77 -7.25 6.83 6.82
CA PHE A 77 -6.72 7.86 5.94
C PHE A 77 -7.82 8.48 5.05
N GLN A 78 -8.72 7.66 4.50
CA GLN A 78 -9.85 8.16 3.72
C GLN A 78 -10.79 9.03 4.55
N GLU A 79 -11.12 8.62 5.78
CA GLU A 79 -11.92 9.41 6.72
C GLU A 79 -11.30 10.78 7.00
N GLN A 80 -10.00 10.80 7.33
CA GLN A 80 -9.28 12.04 7.61
C GLN A 80 -9.16 12.93 6.37
N ASN A 81 -8.89 12.35 5.21
CA ASN A 81 -8.81 13.09 3.96
C ASN A 81 -10.16 13.74 3.58
N ALA A 82 -11.28 13.03 3.82
CA ALA A 82 -12.62 13.59 3.63
C ALA A 82 -12.93 14.71 4.63
N ALA A 83 -12.55 14.55 5.90
CA ALA A 83 -12.73 15.57 6.93
C ALA A 83 -11.91 16.85 6.62
N MET A 84 -10.66 16.71 6.18
CA MET A 84 -9.81 17.84 5.76
C MET A 84 -10.39 18.57 4.54
N ALA A 85 -10.95 17.84 3.57
CA ALA A 85 -11.60 18.44 2.42
C ALA A 85 -12.85 19.25 2.78
N GLN A 86 -13.58 18.87 3.84
CA GLN A 86 -14.76 19.59 4.33
C GLN A 86 -14.42 20.81 5.18
N GLN A 87 -13.29 20.80 5.90
CA GLN A 87 -12.86 21.90 6.76
C GLN A 87 -12.19 23.07 6.03
N GLY A 88 -12.07 23.03 4.69
CA GLY A 88 -11.50 24.12 3.89
C GLY A 88 -10.03 24.45 4.19
N GLY A 89 -9.30 23.56 4.85
CA GLY A 89 -7.95 23.81 5.35
C GLY A 89 -6.89 23.02 4.61
N LEU A 90 -6.32 23.60 3.55
CA LEU A 90 -4.90 23.44 3.26
C LEU A 90 -4.18 24.59 3.99
N PRO A 91 -3.57 24.37 5.16
CA PRO A 91 -2.58 25.31 5.65
C PRO A 91 -1.30 25.11 4.82
N GLY A 92 -1.18 25.89 3.75
CA GLY A 92 0.10 26.20 3.11
C GLY A 92 0.61 25.19 2.06
N ARG A 93 0.08 25.30 0.84
CA ARG A 93 0.82 25.74 -0.37
C ARG A 93 -0.12 25.83 -1.56
#